data_AF-A0A1H4A542-F1
#
_entry.id   AF-A0A1H4A542-F1
#
_cell.length_a   1.000
_cell.length_b   1.000
_cell.length_c   1.000
_cell.angle_alpha   90.00
_cell.angle_beta   90.00
_cell.angle_gamma   90.00
#
_symmetry.space_group_name_H-M   'P 1'
#
loop_
_entity.id
_entity.type
_entity.pdbx_description
1 polymer ?
#
loop_
_entity_poly.entity_id
_entity_poly.type
_entity_poly.pdbx_seq_one_letter_code
_entity_poly.pdbx_strand_id
1 'polypeptide(L)'
;MSAAWLSIGFVTAIVIGITFHKRGLEASRKGYPYLLFTFPLYYWLFASSALDGKALLNEVAASIPFFIIAWLALKSRRRLRWFLVGVGMVIHGIYDVYHDLMFINTGSPDWWPEFCGIIDVVLGGYLLALAAGFKPEKEHQITTG
;
A
#
# COMPACT_ATOMS: atom_id res chain seq x y z
N MET A 1 -4.53 20.84 3.02
CA MET A 1 -4.64 19.60 3.82
C MET A 1 -5.91 19.63 4.62
N SER A 2 -6.92 18.86 4.23
CA SER A 2 -8.12 18.71 5.06
C SER A 2 -7.97 17.48 5.93
N ALA A 3 -8.04 17.63 7.26
CA ALA A 3 -7.88 16.53 8.22
C ALA A 3 -8.84 15.34 8.00
N ALA A 4 -9.91 15.55 7.22
CA ALA A 4 -10.90 14.54 6.88
C ALA A 4 -10.31 13.35 6.09
N TRP A 5 -9.55 13.59 5.01
CA TRP A 5 -9.06 12.49 4.16
C TRP A 5 -7.99 11.64 4.83
N LEU A 6 -7.14 12.27 5.64
CA LEU A 6 -6.19 11.57 6.52
C LEU A 6 -6.92 10.67 7.51
N SER A 7 -8.00 11.16 8.13
CA SER A 7 -8.79 10.38 9.08
C SER A 7 -9.49 9.19 8.40
N ILE A 8 -10.07 9.42 7.22
CA ILE A 8 -10.76 8.38 6.44
C ILE A 8 -9.75 7.31 5.97
N GLY A 9 -8.59 7.73 5.46
CA GLY A 9 -7.52 6.81 5.06
C GLY A 9 -6.98 6.02 6.25
N PHE A 10 -6.76 6.65 7.40
CA PHE A 10 -6.33 5.97 8.63
C PHE A 10 -7.34 4.91 9.09
N VAL A 11 -8.63 5.25 9.13
CA VAL A 11 -9.70 4.29 9.44
C VAL A 11 -9.72 3.15 8.41
N THR A 12 -9.54 3.46 7.13
CA THR A 12 -9.49 2.47 6.05
C THR A 12 -8.32 1.50 6.24
N ALA A 13 -7.14 2.00 6.61
CA ALA A 13 -5.97 1.18 6.91
C ALA A 13 -6.23 0.21 8.08
N ILE A 14 -6.86 0.68 9.15
CA ILE A 14 -7.25 -0.17 10.29
C ILE A 14 -8.23 -1.25 9.83
N VAL A 15 -9.25 -0.89 9.06
CA VAL A 15 -10.25 -1.84 8.54
C VAL A 15 -9.58 -2.90 7.66
N ILE A 16 -8.66 -2.51 6.78
CA ILE A 16 -7.87 -3.43 5.96
C ILE A 16 -7.07 -4.38 6.85
N GLY A 17 -6.30 -3.86 7.81
CA GLY A 17 -5.48 -4.67 8.71
C GLY A 17 -6.30 -5.68 9.52
N ILE A 18 -7.39 -5.24 10.15
CA ILE A 18 -8.30 -6.13 10.90
C ILE A 18 -8.91 -7.18 9.98
N THR A 19 -9.35 -6.79 8.79
CA THR A 19 -9.97 -7.72 7.83
C THR A 19 -8.96 -8.75 7.34
N PHE A 20 -7.74 -8.32 7.03
CA PHE A 20 -6.67 -9.20 6.56
C PHE A 20 -6.26 -10.19 7.64
N HIS A 21 -6.15 -9.74 8.88
CA HIS A 21 -5.89 -10.61 10.01
C HIS A 21 -7.03 -11.63 10.23
N LYS A 22 -8.28 -11.17 10.34
CA LYS A 22 -9.46 -12.03 10.57
C LYS A 22 -9.69 -13.05 9.45
N ARG A 23 -9.40 -12.69 8.20
CA ARG A 23 -9.58 -13.57 7.03
C ARG A 23 -8.35 -14.42 6.72
N GLY A 24 -7.29 -14.36 7.54
CA GLY A 24 -6.04 -15.09 7.29
C GLY A 24 -5.24 -14.59 6.07
N LEU A 25 -5.61 -13.44 5.49
CA LEU A 25 -4.90 -12.83 4.36
C LEU A 25 -3.53 -12.28 4.78
N GLU A 26 -3.36 -11.91 6.04
CA GLU A 26 -2.08 -11.49 6.61
C GLU A 26 -1.01 -12.60 6.58
N ALA A 27 -1.43 -13.83 6.89
CA ALA A 27 -0.58 -15.01 6.78
C ALA A 27 -0.44 -15.51 5.33
N SER A 28 -1.38 -15.12 4.47
CA SER A 28 -1.37 -15.53 3.07
C SER A 28 -0.17 -14.95 2.30
N ARG A 29 0.30 -15.69 1.30
CA ARG A 29 1.36 -15.20 0.42
C ARG A 29 0.92 -14.05 -0.49
N LYS A 30 -0.39 -13.89 -0.71
CA LYS A 30 -0.97 -13.04 -1.77
C LYS A 30 -1.55 -11.72 -1.27
N GLY A 31 -2.09 -11.68 -0.04
CA GLY A 31 -2.88 -10.55 0.47
C GLY A 31 -2.20 -9.19 0.28
N TYR A 32 -1.14 -8.94 1.04
CA TYR A 32 -0.44 -7.66 0.97
C TYR A 32 0.29 -7.39 -0.37
N PRO A 33 0.94 -8.38 -1.02
CA PRO A 33 1.50 -8.16 -2.35
C PRO A 33 0.48 -7.74 -3.41
N TYR A 34 -0.73 -8.31 -3.41
CA TYR A 34 -1.79 -7.89 -4.32
C TYR A 34 -2.29 -6.48 -3.99
N LEU A 35 -2.36 -6.12 -2.71
CA LEU A 35 -2.72 -4.77 -2.32
C LEU A 35 -1.73 -3.74 -2.89
N LEU A 36 -0.42 -3.96 -2.70
CA LEU A 36 0.63 -3.11 -3.27
C LEU A 36 0.56 -3.06 -4.81
N PHE A 37 0.24 -4.17 -5.45
CA PHE A 37 0.07 -4.22 -6.91
C PHE A 37 -1.12 -3.37 -7.38
N THR A 38 -2.20 -3.29 -6.61
CA THR A 38 -3.41 -2.57 -7.04
C THR A 38 -3.34 -1.06 -6.90
N PHE A 39 -2.51 -0.50 -6.00
CA PHE A 39 -2.51 0.94 -5.73
C PHE A 39 -2.13 1.81 -6.94
N PRO A 40 -1.05 1.52 -7.69
CA PRO A 40 -0.70 2.31 -8.88
C PRO A 40 -1.75 2.26 -9.99
N LEU A 41 -2.61 1.23 -10.02
CA LEU A 41 -3.63 1.08 -11.05
C LEU A 41 -4.76 2.11 -10.93
N TYR A 42 -4.97 2.70 -9.74
CA TYR A 42 -5.94 3.77 -9.59
C TYR A 42 -5.50 5.03 -10.34
N TYR A 43 -4.22 5.36 -10.33
CA TYR A 43 -3.69 6.46 -11.13
C TYR A 43 -3.83 6.22 -12.63
N TRP A 44 -3.70 4.97 -13.08
CA TRP A 44 -4.00 4.60 -14.47
C TRP A 44 -5.47 4.87 -14.81
N LEU A 45 -6.38 4.51 -13.90
CA LEU A 45 -7.80 4.76 -14.06
C LEU A 45 -8.11 6.26 -14.12
N PHE A 46 -7.47 7.06 -13.26
CA PHE A 46 -7.60 8.52 -13.28
C PHE A 46 -7.13 9.14 -14.60
N ALA A 47 -5.92 8.79 -15.03
CA ALA A 47 -5.37 9.28 -16.29
C ALA A 47 -6.26 8.87 -17.49
N SER A 48 -6.75 7.63 -17.47
CA SER A 48 -7.66 7.10 -18.49
C SER A 48 -9.00 7.84 -18.49
N SER A 49 -9.55 8.17 -17.32
CA SER A 49 -10.80 8.91 -17.18
C SER A 49 -10.71 10.36 -17.68
N ALA A 50 -9.52 10.96 -17.59
CA ALA A 50 -9.22 12.28 -18.14
C ALA A 50 -8.84 12.25 -19.64
N LEU A 51 -8.80 11.06 -20.26
CA LEU A 51 -8.32 10.85 -21.64
C LEU A 51 -6.90 11.40 -21.88
N ASP A 52 -6.06 11.43 -20.83
CA ASP A 52 -4.70 11.92 -20.90
C ASP A 52 -3.72 10.77 -21.11
N GLY A 53 -3.40 10.49 -22.38
CA GLY A 53 -2.47 9.42 -22.75
C GLY A 53 -1.03 9.66 -22.28
N LYS A 54 -0.61 10.92 -22.11
CA LYS A 54 0.74 11.24 -21.63
C LYS A 54 0.84 10.99 -20.14
N ALA A 55 -0.15 11.43 -19.36
CA ALA A 55 -0.24 11.08 -17.95
C ALA A 55 -0.27 9.56 -17.79
N LEU A 56 -1.14 8.85 -18.53
CA LEU A 56 -1.22 7.39 -18.44
C LEU A 56 0.12 6.70 -18.69
N LEU A 57 0.90 7.14 -19.69
CA LEU A 57 2.22 6.56 -19.95
C LEU A 57 3.20 6.80 -18.79
N ASN A 58 3.16 7.99 -18.18
CA ASN A 58 3.98 8.30 -17.00
C ASN A 58 3.57 7.44 -15.80
N GLU A 59 2.28 7.23 -15.58
CA GLU A 59 1.75 6.37 -14.51
C GLU A 59 2.13 4.90 -14.71
N VAL A 60 2.11 4.44 -15.97
CA VAL A 60 2.60 3.10 -16.31
C VAL A 60 4.08 2.99 -15.96
N ALA A 61 4.91 3.96 -16.34
CA ALA A 61 6.32 3.95 -16.01
C ALA A 61 6.56 3.99 -14.49
N ALA A 62 5.84 4.84 -13.76
CA ALA A 62 5.92 4.97 -12.31
C ALA A 62 5.48 3.70 -11.56
N SER A 63 4.54 2.93 -12.12
CA SER A 63 4.02 1.70 -11.50
C SER A 63 4.99 0.51 -11.52
N ILE A 64 5.95 0.49 -12.47
CA ILE A 64 6.90 -0.62 -12.69
C ILE A 64 7.62 -1.05 -11.40
N PRO A 65 8.27 -0.16 -10.62
CA PRO A 65 8.94 -0.57 -9.38
C PRO A 65 7.99 -1.27 -8.40
N PHE A 66 6.75 -0.81 -8.25
CA PHE A 66 5.78 -1.41 -7.34
C PHE A 66 5.37 -2.82 -7.80
N PHE A 67 5.19 -3.03 -9.11
CA PHE A 67 4.90 -4.36 -9.66
C PHE A 67 6.07 -5.33 -9.46
N ILE A 68 7.30 -4.85 -9.65
CA ILE A 68 8.50 -5.66 -9.40
C ILE A 68 8.57 -6.05 -7.91
N ILE A 69 8.38 -5.10 -6.99
CA ILE A 69 8.39 -5.36 -5.54
C ILE A 69 7.29 -6.35 -5.16
N ALA A 70 6.05 -6.15 -5.64
CA ALA A 70 4.94 -7.07 -5.40
C ALA A 70 5.24 -8.49 -5.90
N TRP A 71 5.81 -8.61 -7.11
CA TRP A 71 6.20 -9.89 -7.68
C TRP A 71 7.32 -10.60 -6.89
N LEU A 72 8.35 -9.86 -6.46
CA LEU A 72 9.40 -10.38 -5.59
C LEU A 72 8.85 -10.83 -4.24
N ALA A 73 7.91 -10.08 -3.68
CA ALA A 73 7.25 -10.40 -2.41
C ALA A 73 6.42 -11.69 -2.50
N LEU A 74 5.75 -11.96 -3.62
CA LEU A 74 5.02 -13.23 -3.84
C LEU A 74 5.94 -14.45 -3.78
N LYS A 75 7.17 -14.33 -4.29
CA LYS A 75 8.18 -15.40 -4.31
C LYS A 75 8.97 -15.53 -3.00
N SER A 76 8.87 -14.56 -2.11
CA SER A 76 9.68 -14.46 -0.91
C SER A 76 9.15 -15.28 0.28
N ARG A 77 10.06 -15.57 1.22
CA ARG A 77 9.70 -16.12 2.55
C ARG A 77 8.93 -15.08 3.36
N ARG A 78 8.17 -15.52 4.39
CA ARG A 78 7.23 -14.66 5.15
C ARG A 78 7.85 -13.35 5.63
N ARG A 79 8.99 -13.39 6.33
CA ARG A 79 9.66 -12.19 6.86
C ARG A 79 10.10 -11.22 5.75
N LEU A 80 10.75 -11.74 4.71
CA LEU A 80 11.20 -10.93 3.58
C LEU A 80 10.02 -10.37 2.78
N ARG A 81 8.91 -11.11 2.65
CA ARG A 81 7.67 -10.63 2.03
C ARG A 81 7.14 -9.40 2.77
N TRP A 82 7.01 -9.47 4.10
CA TRP A 82 6.56 -8.34 4.90
C TRP A 82 7.48 -7.13 4.75
N PHE A 83 8.80 -7.36 4.75
CA PHE A 83 9.77 -6.30 4.51
C PHE A 83 9.59 -5.65 3.13
N LEU A 84 9.56 -6.45 2.05
CA LEU A 84 9.43 -5.95 0.68
C LEU A 84 8.13 -5.16 0.49
N VAL A 85 7.00 -5.70 0.95
CA VAL A 85 5.72 -5.00 0.81
C VAL A 85 5.67 -3.76 1.70
N GLY A 86 6.21 -3.84 2.92
CA GLY A 86 6.25 -2.71 3.84
C GLY A 86 7.06 -1.53 3.28
N VAL A 87 8.25 -1.80 2.75
CA VAL A 87 9.06 -0.80 2.04
C VAL A 87 8.33 -0.30 0.80
N GLY A 88 7.75 -1.20 0.00
CA GLY A 88 7.01 -0.83 -1.21
C GLY A 88 5.84 0.11 -0.95
N MET A 89 5.06 -0.14 0.11
CA MET A 89 3.97 0.74 0.54
C MET A 89 4.50 2.10 0.99
N VAL A 90 5.54 2.15 1.84
CA VAL A 90 6.11 3.44 2.26
C VAL A 90 6.63 4.24 1.07
N ILE A 91 7.30 3.59 0.10
CA ILE A 91 7.73 4.25 -1.14
C ILE A 91 6.53 4.72 -1.97
N HIS A 92 5.42 3.97 -1.99
CA HIS A 92 4.18 4.39 -2.67
C HIS A 92 3.55 5.61 -1.97
N GLY A 93 3.49 5.64 -0.65
CA GLY A 93 3.02 6.82 0.07
C GLY A 93 3.92 8.05 -0.14
N ILE A 94 5.23 7.86 -0.34
CA ILE A 94 6.12 8.95 -0.79
C ILE A 94 5.77 9.34 -2.22
N TYR A 95 5.57 8.38 -3.12
CA TYR A 95 5.14 8.65 -4.50
C TYR A 95 3.88 9.53 -4.53
N ASP A 96 2.87 9.23 -3.71
CA ASP A 96 1.66 10.04 -3.57
C ASP A 96 1.98 11.50 -3.22
N VAL A 97 2.81 11.75 -2.20
CA VAL A 97 3.16 13.12 -1.77
C VAL A 97 3.89 13.91 -2.86
N TYR A 98 4.74 13.25 -3.64
CA TYR A 98 5.54 13.90 -4.69
C TYR A 98 4.92 13.78 -6.09
N HIS A 99 3.74 13.19 -6.20
CA HIS A 99 3.09 12.85 -7.47
C HIS A 99 3.04 14.04 -8.42
N ASP A 100 2.43 15.14 -7.97
CA ASP A 100 2.21 16.34 -8.78
C ASP A 100 3.50 17.11 -9.10
N LEU A 101 4.58 16.85 -8.34
CA LEU A 101 5.91 17.41 -8.64
C LEU A 101 6.61 16.64 -9.76
N MET A 102 6.27 15.37 -9.98
CA MET A 102 6.83 14.56 -11.07
C MET A 102 6.11 14.84 -12.38
N PHE A 103 4.77 14.81 -12.36
CA PHE A 103 3.92 15.18 -13.50
C PHE A 103 2.47 15.37 -13.03
N ILE A 104 1.68 16.11 -13.82
CA ILE A 104 0.27 16.36 -13.51
C ILE A 104 -0.61 15.28 -14.14
N ASN A 105 -1.48 14.67 -13.33
CA ASN A 105 -2.57 13.81 -13.76
C ASN A 105 -3.90 14.51 -13.45
N THR A 106 -4.49 15.15 -14.45
CA THR A 106 -5.72 15.96 -14.26
C THR A 106 -6.95 15.14 -13.87
N GLY A 107 -6.90 13.82 -14.01
CA GLY A 107 -7.96 12.93 -13.54
C GLY A 107 -7.84 12.54 -12.06
N SER A 108 -6.67 12.77 -11.45
CA SER A 108 -6.43 12.44 -10.05
C SER A 108 -7.12 13.48 -9.16
N PRO A 109 -8.00 13.07 -8.23
CA PRO A 109 -8.56 14.01 -7.27
C PRO A 109 -7.50 14.55 -6.32
N ASP A 110 -7.57 15.85 -5.99
CA ASP A 110 -6.60 16.52 -5.08
C ASP A 110 -6.47 15.85 -3.70
N TRP A 111 -7.49 15.11 -3.25
CA TRP A 111 -7.50 14.40 -1.97
C TRP A 111 -6.90 12.99 -2.03
N TRP A 112 -6.73 12.44 -3.23
CA TRP A 112 -6.29 11.05 -3.42
C TRP A 112 -4.91 10.78 -2.82
N PRO A 113 -3.88 11.64 -3.05
CA PRO A 113 -2.57 11.43 -2.46
C PRO A 113 -2.57 11.39 -0.92
N GLU A 114 -3.33 12.29 -0.27
CA GLU A 114 -3.43 12.32 1.20
C GLU A 114 -4.11 11.05 1.73
N PHE A 115 -5.18 10.61 1.06
CA PHE A 115 -5.94 9.41 1.43
C PHE A 115 -5.15 8.11 1.24
N CYS A 116 -4.50 7.91 0.09
CA CYS A 116 -3.74 6.69 -0.17
C CYS A 116 -2.44 6.67 0.64
N GLY A 117 -1.73 7.81 0.70
CA GLY A 117 -0.45 7.89 1.39
C GLY A 117 -0.54 7.53 2.88
N ILE A 118 -1.62 7.90 3.58
CA ILE A 118 -1.80 7.49 4.98
C ILE A 118 -2.08 5.99 5.12
N ILE A 119 -2.79 5.37 4.16
CA ILE A 119 -3.01 3.92 4.13
C ILE A 119 -1.68 3.20 3.97
N ASP A 120 -0.87 3.67 3.03
CA ASP A 120 0.46 3.14 2.74
C ASP A 120 1.41 3.23 3.92
N VAL A 121 1.48 4.38 4.59
CA VAL A 121 2.37 4.56 5.75
C VAL A 121 1.93 3.69 6.93
N VAL A 122 0.63 3.60 7.21
CA VAL A 122 0.12 2.79 8.33
C VAL A 122 0.31 1.29 8.08
N LEU A 123 -0.12 0.80 6.92
CA LEU A 123 0.03 -0.62 6.57
C LEU A 123 1.50 -0.99 6.35
N GLY A 124 2.26 -0.13 5.69
CA GLY A 124 3.70 -0.30 5.47
C GLY A 124 4.46 -0.37 6.78
N GLY A 125 4.23 0.57 7.70
CA GLY A 125 4.81 0.58 9.04
C GLY A 125 4.47 -0.68 9.85
N TYR A 126 3.20 -1.12 9.79
CA TYR A 126 2.77 -2.37 10.42
C TYR A 126 3.52 -3.59 9.87
N LEU A 127 3.65 -3.73 8.55
CA LEU A 127 4.37 -4.83 7.92
C LEU A 127 5.87 -4.81 8.23
N LEU A 128 6.47 -3.62 8.29
CA LEU A 128 7.87 -3.46 8.71
C LEU A 128 8.07 -3.89 10.16
N ALA A 129 7.13 -3.57 11.06
CA ALA A 129 7.18 -4.04 12.44
C ALA A 129 7.10 -5.57 12.52
N LEU A 130 6.19 -6.21 11.78
CA LEU A 130 6.11 -7.67 11.69
C LEU A 130 7.40 -8.28 11.12
N ALA A 131 8.01 -7.64 10.11
CA ALA A 131 9.28 -8.07 9.55
C ALA A 131 10.41 -8.01 10.59
N ALA A 132 10.43 -6.97 11.42
CA ALA A 132 11.36 -6.79 12.54
C ALA A 132 11.14 -7.79 13.70
N GLY A 133 10.04 -8.56 13.68
CA GLY A 133 9.75 -9.58 14.68
C GLY A 133 8.77 -9.14 15.77
N PHE A 134 8.08 -8.02 15.58
CA PHE A 134 6.93 -7.66 16.41
C PHE A 134 5.88 -8.78 16.34
N LYS A 135 5.40 -9.24 17.51
CA LYS A 135 4.28 -10.17 17.63
C LYS A 135 3.13 -9.44 18.32
N PRO A 136 1.96 -9.28 17.68
CA PRO A 136 0.79 -8.77 18.38
C PRO A 136 0.39 -9.74 19.50
N GLU A 137 0.01 -9.19 20.65
CA GLU A 137 -0.01 -9.81 22.00
C GLU A 137 -0.86 -11.09 22.18
N LYS A 138 -1.58 -11.56 21.17
CA LYS A 138 -2.48 -12.71 21.31
C LYS A 138 -1.82 -14.10 21.24
N GLU A 139 -0.53 -14.19 20.97
CA GLU A 139 0.18 -15.48 20.84
C GLU A 139 0.89 -15.94 22.13
N HIS A 140 0.68 -15.26 23.27
CA HIS A 140 1.32 -15.62 24.55
C HIS A 140 0.51 -16.59 25.44
N GLN A 141 -0.75 -16.92 25.11
CA GLN A 141 -1.63 -17.69 26.02
C GLN A 141 -1.97 -19.14 25.59
N ILE A 142 -1.31 -19.72 24.60
CA ILE A 142 -1.63 -21.10 24.14
C ILE A 142 -0.54 -22.14 24.50
N THR A 143 0.57 -21.75 25.11
CA THR A 143 1.67 -22.70 25.44
C THR A 143 1.81 -23.04 26.93
N THR A 144 0.78 -22.82 27.75
CA THR A 144 0.79 -23.16 29.20
C THR A 144 -0.48 -23.90 29.63
N GLY A 145 -0.92 -24.89 28.84
CA GLY A 145 -1.99 -25.82 29.20
C GLY A 145 -1.51 -27.26 29.08
#